data_AF-A0A3C0TQG7-F1
#
_entry.id   AF-A0A3C0TQG7-F1
#
_cell.length_a   1.000
_cell.length_b   1.000
_cell.length_c   1.000
_cell.angle_alpha   90.00
_cell.angle_beta   90.00
_cell.angle_gamma   90.00
#
_symmetry.space_group_name_H-M   'P 1'
#
loop_
_entity.id
_entity.type
_entity.pdbx_description
1 polymer ?
#
loop_
_entity_poly.entity_id
_entity_poly.type
_entity_poly.pdbx_seq_one_letter_code
_entity_poly.pdbx_strand_id
1 'polypeptide(L)' 'RLLFAAAHYSGKVAAIDTTTFTVLQYIDIERPMGLSVSPNGKQLWASSYQGGFVNVYEIIGP' A
#
# COMPACT_ATOMS: atom_id res chain seq x y z
N ARG A 1 -10.18 -7.21 -7.46
CA ARG A 1 -9.58 -7.45 -6.12
C ARG A 1 -8.35 -6.55 -6.02
N LEU A 2 -7.98 -6.07 -4.84
CA LEU A 2 -6.83 -5.17 -4.69
C LEU A 2 -5.56 -5.93 -4.31
N LEU A 3 -4.46 -5.58 -4.95
CA LEU A 3 -3.10 -5.90 -4.53
C LEU A 3 -2.41 -4.59 -4.13
N PHE A 4 -1.67 -4.62 -3.02
CA PHE A 4 -0.79 -3.52 -2.62
C PHE A 4 0.66 -3.96 -2.74
N ALA A 5 1.48 -3.14 -3.39
CA ALA A 5 2.90 -3.43 -3.60
C ALA A 5 3.77 -2.28 -3.10
N ALA A 6 4.76 -2.60 -2.27
CA ALA A 6 5.75 -1.64 -1.78
C ALA A 6 6.86 -1.48 -2.83
N ALA A 7 6.92 -0.31 -3.46
CA ALA A 7 8.01 0.07 -4.34
C ALA A 7 9.08 0.83 -3.54
N HIS A 8 9.89 0.08 -2.80
CA HIS A 8 10.87 0.58 -1.81
C HIS A 8 11.69 1.78 -2.31
N TYR A 9 12.36 1.65 -3.46
CA TYR A 9 13.23 2.72 -3.99
C TYR A 9 12.47 3.86 -4.67
N SER A 10 11.22 3.63 -5.08
CA SER A 10 10.38 4.68 -5.68
C SER A 10 9.69 5.54 -4.63
N GLY A 11 9.74 5.17 -3.34
CA GLY A 11 9.05 5.87 -2.26
C GLY A 11 7.52 5.80 -2.39
N LYS A 12 7.00 4.69 -2.92
CA LYS A 12 5.57 4.55 -3.24
C LYS A 12 5.02 3.19 -2.85
N VAL A 13 3.76 3.17 -2.46
CA VAL A 13 2.92 1.96 -2.48
C VAL A 13 1.96 2.06 -3.66
N ALA A 14 1.89 1.03 -4.48
CA ALA A 14 0.93 0.94 -5.58
C ALA A 14 -0.29 0.13 -5.15
N ALA A 15 -1.49 0.68 -5.35
CA ALA A 15 -2.74 -0.07 -5.30
C ALA A 15 -3.11 -0.51 -6.72
N ILE A 16 -3.31 -1.82 -6.92
CA ILE A 16 -3.45 -2.44 -8.24
C ILE A 16 -4.77 -3.22 -8.28
N ASP A 17 -5.57 -3.03 -9.34
CA ASP A 17 -6.66 -3.95 -9.65
C ASP A 17 -6.09 -5.22 -10.29
N THR A 18 -6.27 -6.36 -9.63
CA THR A 18 -5.77 -7.65 -10.13
C THR A 18 -6.62 -8.25 -11.25
N THR A 19 -7.73 -7.61 -11.62
CA THR A 19 -8.59 -8.05 -12.74
C THR A 19 -8.03 -7.54 -14.07
N THR A 20 -7.65 -6.27 -14.08
CA THR A 20 -7.14 -5.55 -15.27
C THR A 20 -5.63 -5.37 -15.26
N PHE A 21 -4.98 -5.65 -14.12
CA PHE A 21 -3.56 -5.39 -13.87
C PHE A 21 -3.15 -3.92 -14.02
N THR A 22 -4.09 -3.01 -13.77
CA THR A 22 -3.84 -1.57 -13.83
C THR A 22 -3.60 -1.00 -12.43
N VAL A 23 -2.66 -0.06 -12.33
CA VAL A 23 -2.46 0.73 -11.11
C VAL A 23 -3.63 1.71 -10.96
N LEU A 24 -4.31 1.65 -9.83
CA LEU A 24 -5.41 2.55 -9.50
C LEU A 24 -4.90 3.81 -8.79
N GLN A 25 -3.88 3.66 -7.93
CA GLN A 25 -3.35 4.75 -7.13
C GLN A 25 -1.90 4.48 -6.71
N TYR A 26 -1.14 5.56 -6.56
CA TYR A 26 0.11 5.57 -5.80
C TYR A 26 -0.07 6.34 -4.49
N ILE A 27 0.49 5.79 -3.41
CA ILE A 27 0.56 6.42 -2.09
C ILE A 27 2.03 6.71 -1.81
N ASP A 28 2.37 7.95 -1.50
CA ASP A 28 3.74 8.33 -1.15
C ASP A 28 4.07 7.90 0.28
N ILE A 29 5.10 7.07 0.41
CA ILE A 29 5.62 6.58 1.70
C ILE A 29 7.14 6.49 1.54
N GLU A 30 7.90 7.02 2.49
CA GLU A 30 9.35 6.93 2.43
C GLU A 30 9.83 5.48 2.62
N ARG A 31 10.48 4.91 1.61
CA ARG A 31 11.04 3.55 1.62
C ARG A 31 10.11 2.49 2.24
N PRO A 32 8.95 2.19 1.63
CA PRO A 32 8.04 1.20 2.17
C PRO A 32 8.67 -0.20 2.07
N MET A 33 8.52 -1.03 3.11
CA MET A 33 9.03 -2.41 3.13
C MET A 33 7.95 -3.44 3.43
N GLY A 34 7.25 -3.27 4.54
CA GLY A 34 6.21 -4.19 5.00
C GLY A 34 4.82 -3.64 4.71
N LEU A 35 3.95 -4.49 4.16
CA LEU A 35 2.54 -4.20 3.96
C LEU A 35 1.70 -5.33 4.57
N SER A 36 0.60 -4.97 5.22
CA SER A 36 -0.41 -5.92 5.68
C SER A 36 -1.80 -5.34 5.49
N VAL A 37 -2.73 -6.15 5.01
CA VAL A 37 -4.14 -5.80 4.92
C VAL A 37 -4.86 -6.43 6.11
N SER A 38 -5.71 -5.66 6.79
CA SER A 38 -6.49 -6.17 7.91
C SER A 38 -7.39 -7.34 7.48
N PRO A 39 -7.72 -8.29 8.37
CA PRO A 39 -8.55 -9.45 8.01
C PRO A 39 -9.92 -9.09 7.42
N ASN A 40 -10.49 -7.95 7.83
CA ASN A 40 -11.75 -7.42 7.30
C ASN A 40 -11.60 -6.64 5.98
N GLY A 41 -10.37 -6.50 5.45
CA GLY A 41 -10.08 -5.84 4.18
C GLY A 41 -10.20 -4.30 4.20
N LYS A 42 -10.41 -3.68 5.37
CA LYS A 42 -10.68 -2.24 5.48
C LYS A 42 -9.44 -1.38 5.71
N GLN A 43 -8.32 -1.97 6.13
CA GLN A 43 -7.12 -1.19 6.45
C GLN A 43 -5.89 -1.77 5.77
N LEU A 44 -5.04 -0.88 5.28
CA LEU A 44 -3.67 -1.16 4.87
C LEU A 44 -2.71 -0.58 5.90
N TRP A 45 -1.84 -1.42 6.43
CA TRP A 45 -0.78 -1.06 7.37
C TRP A 45 0.54 -1.09 6.60
N ALA A 46 1.26 0.03 6.59
CA ALA A 46 2.48 0.18 5.79
C ALA A 46 3.63 0.73 6.65
N SER A 47 4.74 -0.01 6.71
CA SER A 47 5.94 0.44 7.39
C SER A 47 6.82 1.30 6.48
N SER A 48 7.30 2.42 7.00
CA SER A 48 8.35 3.24 6.41
C SER A 48 9.69 2.88 7.03
N TYR A 49 10.60 2.31 6.25
CA TYR A 49 11.90 1.89 6.77
C TYR A 49 12.76 3.07 7.21
N GLN A 50 12.84 4.11 6.38
CA GLN A 50 13.68 5.28 6.67
C GLN A 50 12.96 6.35 7.50
N GLY A 51 11.64 6.47 7.36
CA GLY A 51 10.84 7.39 8.16
C GLY A 51 10.66 6.94 9.61
N GLY A 52 10.81 5.64 9.91
CA GLY A 52 10.74 5.12 11.27
C GLY A 52 9.33 5.08 11.86
N PHE A 53 8.30 5.08 11.01
CA PHE A 53 6.89 5.03 11.43
C PHE A 53 6.09 3.99 10.62
N VAL A 54 4.90 3.70 11.13
CA VAL A 54 3.89 2.89 10.44
C VAL A 54 2.69 3.77 10.16
N ASN A 55 2.26 3.81 8.90
CA ASN A 55 1.02 4.47 8.50
C ASN A 55 -0.11 3.44 8.41
N VAL A 56 -1.32 3.89 8.76
CA VAL A 56 -2.56 3.13 8.56
C VAL A 56 -3.42 3.91 7.57
N TYR A 57 -3.87 3.23 6.53
CA TYR A 57 -4.76 3.78 5.52
C TYR A 57 -6.05 2.99 5.50
N GLU A 58 -7.18 3.70 5.41
CA GLU A 58 -8.46 3.06 5.10
C GLU A 58 -8.48 2.66 3.62
N ILE A 59 -8.86 1.41 3.37
CA ILE A 59 -9.10 0.88 2.04
C ILE A 59 -10.56 1.17 1.74
N ILE A 60 -10.77 2.25 1.01
CA ILE A 60 -12.06 2.52 0.38
C ILE A 60 -12.01 1.81 -0.97
N GLY A 61 -12.89 0.83 -1.17
CA GLY A 61 -13.04 0.21 -2.48
C GLY A 61 -13.50 1.24 -3.52
N PRO A 62 -13.54 0.86 -4.80
CA PRO A 62 -14.68 1.33 -5.60
C PRO A 62 -15.99 0.92 -4.91
#